data_AF-A0A9N9SVP7-F1
#
_entry.id   AF-A0A9N9SVP7-F1
#
_cell.length_a   1.000
_cell.length_b   1.000
_cell.length_c   1.000
_cell.angle_alpha   90.00
_cell.angle_beta   90.00
_cell.angle_gamma   90.00
#
_symmetry.space_group_name_H-M   'P 1'
#
loop_
_entity.id
_entity.type
_entity.pdbx_description
1 polymer ?
#
loop_
_entity_poly.entity_id
_entity_poly.type
_entity_poly.pdbx_seq_one_letter_code
_entity_poly.pdbx_strand_id
1 'polypeptide(L)'
;MCTTYTNESRRALVADLKKKPKQQTGMFSKILHSQTHSLHASYAELLELVKAKKPFTDGNLIKKCAVEMAKAFGDSKMAEKFESVPLSHQTIQRRIVAMGEQVEKSTCSPSNLLP
;
A
#
# COMPACT_ATOMS: atom_id res chain seq x y z
N MET A 1 26.51 12.45 53.13
CA MET A 1 25.45 12.69 52.12
C MET A 1 25.84 12.32 50.67
N CYS A 2 27.02 11.76 50.39
CA CYS A 2 27.48 11.51 49.01
C CYS A 2 27.06 10.13 48.42
N THR A 3 26.74 9.13 49.25
CA THR A 3 26.52 7.75 48.77
C THR A 3 25.11 7.50 48.22
N THR A 4 24.10 8.26 48.63
CA THR A 4 22.70 8.09 48.20
C THR A 4 22.45 8.64 46.79
N TYR A 5 23.01 9.81 46.47
CA TYR A 5 22.91 10.43 45.14
C TYR A 5 23.50 9.55 44.03
N THR A 6 24.66 8.94 44.30
CA THR A 6 25.35 8.03 43.36
C THR A 6 24.54 6.76 43.11
N ASN A 7 23.81 6.26 44.10
CA ASN A 7 22.97 5.06 43.96
C ASN A 7 21.73 5.31 43.10
N GLU A 8 21.01 6.42 43.31
CA GLU A 8 19.83 6.76 42.52
C GLU A 8 20.18 7.06 41.06
N SER A 9 21.29 7.76 40.82
CA SER A 9 21.81 8.02 39.48
C SER A 9 22.15 6.72 38.75
N ARG A 10 22.74 5.73 39.46
CA ARG A 10 23.02 4.40 38.92
C ARG A 10 21.75 3.62 38.62
N ARG A 11 20.73 3.67 39.48
CA ARG A 11 19.43 3.01 39.25
C ARG A 11 18.73 3.58 38.01
N ALA A 12 18.72 4.90 37.85
CA ALA A 12 18.12 5.56 36.69
C ALA A 12 18.83 5.16 35.38
N LEU A 13 20.16 5.13 35.37
CA LEU A 13 20.94 4.70 34.21
C LEU A 13 20.66 3.24 33.84
N VAL A 14 20.61 2.35 34.84
CA VAL A 14 20.28 0.92 34.63
C VAL A 14 18.84 0.75 34.09
N ALA A 15 17.89 1.55 34.56
CA ALA A 15 16.52 1.52 34.05
C ALA A 15 16.44 1.99 32.59
N ASP A 16 17.16 3.06 32.22
CA ASP A 16 17.24 3.56 30.85
C ASP A 16 17.90 2.55 29.90
N LEU A 17 19.02 1.97 30.32
CA LEU A 17 19.71 0.92 29.56
C LEU A 17 18.87 -0.34 29.37
N LYS A 18 17.99 -0.69 30.32
CA LYS A 18 17.02 -1.79 30.16
C LYS A 18 15.85 -1.45 29.25
N LYS A 19 15.48 -0.16 29.13
CA LYS A 19 14.35 0.31 28.31
C LYS A 19 14.72 0.37 26.82
N LYS A 20 15.93 0.82 26.50
CA LYS A 20 16.47 0.91 25.12
C LYS A 20 16.35 -0.39 24.29
N PRO A 21 16.80 -1.58 24.76
CA PRO A 21 16.69 -2.81 24.00
C PRO A 21 15.25 -3.29 23.84
N LYS A 22 14.37 -3.06 24.84
CA LYS A 22 12.92 -3.35 24.73
C LYS A 22 12.23 -2.48 23.68
N GLN A 23 12.62 -1.21 23.61
CA GLN A 23 12.08 -0.29 22.61
C GLN A 23 12.57 -0.63 21.20
N GLN A 24 13.85 -0.99 21.05
CA GLN A 24 14.42 -1.45 19.78
C GLN A 24 13.78 -2.76 19.32
N THR A 25 13.70 -3.78 20.17
CA THR A 25 13.03 -5.06 19.84
C THR A 25 11.56 -4.85 19.48
N GLY A 26 10.83 -4.00 20.20
CA GLY A 26 9.45 -3.65 19.85
C GLY A 26 9.31 -3.00 18.47
N MET A 27 10.26 -2.17 18.03
CA MET A 27 10.28 -1.62 16.66
C MET A 27 10.59 -2.70 15.62
N PHE A 28 11.59 -3.55 15.85
CA PHE A 28 11.92 -4.65 14.94
C PHE A 28 10.77 -5.63 14.77
N SER A 29 10.08 -5.98 15.86
CA SER A 29 8.89 -6.83 15.82
C SER A 29 7.79 -6.22 14.96
N LYS A 30 7.55 -4.90 15.05
CA LYS A 30 6.56 -4.20 14.20
C LYS A 30 6.95 -4.21 12.72
N ILE A 31 8.22 -3.98 12.41
CA ILE A 31 8.73 -4.02 11.03
C ILE A 31 8.62 -5.43 10.44
N LEU A 32 9.02 -6.46 11.21
CA LEU A 32 8.86 -7.87 10.82
C LEU A 32 7.39 -8.24 10.62
N HIS A 33 6.49 -7.76 11.47
CA HIS A 33 5.05 -7.96 11.31
C HIS A 33 4.56 -7.31 10.01
N SER A 34 4.92 -6.06 9.74
CA SER A 34 4.54 -5.38 8.50
C SER A 34 5.04 -6.11 7.25
N GLN A 35 6.27 -6.64 7.26
CA GLN A 35 6.81 -7.39 6.12
C GLN A 35 6.11 -8.74 5.93
N THR A 36 5.81 -9.46 7.01
CA THR A 36 5.09 -10.75 6.94
C THR A 36 3.66 -10.57 6.43
N HIS A 37 2.97 -9.51 6.86
CA HIS A 37 1.67 -9.14 6.32
C HIS A 37 1.74 -8.80 4.82
N SER A 38 2.76 -8.05 4.40
CA SER A 38 2.98 -7.73 2.97
C SER A 38 3.22 -8.98 2.12
N LEU A 39 4.03 -9.93 2.59
CA LEU A 39 4.31 -11.18 1.89
C LEU A 39 3.07 -12.09 1.85
N HIS A 40 2.34 -12.18 2.95
CA HIS A 40 1.10 -12.95 2.98
C HIS A 40 0.07 -12.37 2.00
N ALA A 41 -0.08 -11.05 1.96
CA ALA A 41 -0.96 -10.37 1.02
C ALA A 41 -0.59 -10.68 -0.44
N SER A 42 0.69 -10.60 -0.81
CA SER A 42 1.12 -10.88 -2.19
C SER A 42 0.84 -12.32 -2.62
N TYR A 43 1.01 -13.30 -1.72
CA TYR A 43 0.73 -14.70 -2.03
C TYR A 43 -0.77 -15.01 -2.07
N ALA A 44 -1.57 -14.43 -1.16
CA ALA A 44 -3.02 -14.57 -1.17
C ALA A 44 -3.62 -13.97 -2.45
N GLU A 45 -3.12 -12.81 -2.88
CA GLU A 45 -3.52 -12.17 -4.13
C GLU A 45 -3.13 -13.03 -5.36
N LEU A 46 -1.90 -13.55 -5.39
CA LEU A 46 -1.44 -14.42 -6.48
C LEU A 46 -2.24 -15.73 -6.55
N LEU A 47 -2.68 -16.26 -5.42
CA LEU A 47 -3.53 -17.45 -5.36
C LEU A 47 -4.91 -17.18 -6.01
N GLU A 48 -5.53 -16.04 -5.71
CA GLU A 48 -6.80 -15.65 -6.33
C GLU A 48 -6.65 -15.37 -7.84
N LEU A 49 -5.52 -14.79 -8.25
CA LEU A 49 -5.14 -14.61 -9.66
C LEU A 49 -5.03 -15.95 -10.40
N VAL A 50 -4.31 -16.91 -9.83
CA VAL A 50 -4.11 -18.25 -10.43
C VAL A 50 -5.43 -19.02 -10.52
N LYS A 51 -6.27 -18.98 -9.47
CA LYS A 51 -7.59 -19.62 -9.48
C LYS A 51 -8.52 -19.06 -10.55
N ALA A 52 -8.46 -17.75 -10.79
CA ALA A 52 -9.32 -17.09 -11.77
C ALA A 52 -9.00 -17.49 -13.23
N LYS A 53 -7.79 -18.00 -13.52
CA LYS A 53 -7.32 -18.32 -14.89
C LYS A 53 -7.51 -17.18 -15.89
N LYS A 54 -7.45 -15.94 -15.41
CA LYS A 54 -7.64 -14.73 -16.21
C LYS A 54 -6.29 -14.06 -16.48
N PRO A 55 -6.14 -13.40 -17.63
CA PRO A 55 -4.94 -12.60 -17.88
C PRO A 55 -4.84 -11.46 -16.86
N PHE A 56 -3.61 -11.10 -16.50
CA PHE A 56 -3.30 -9.98 -15.58
C PHE A 56 -3.81 -8.60 -16.09
N THR A 57 -4.44 -8.57 -17.26
CA THR A 57 -5.06 -7.40 -17.89
C THR A 57 -6.56 -7.28 -17.61
N ASP A 58 -7.20 -8.25 -16.93
CA ASP A 58 -8.61 -8.14 -16.56
C ASP A 58 -8.78 -7.07 -15.45
N GLY A 59 -9.45 -5.97 -15.78
CA GLY A 59 -9.64 -4.85 -14.85
C GLY A 59 -10.44 -5.18 -13.60
N ASN A 60 -11.37 -6.15 -13.65
CA ASN A 60 -12.09 -6.60 -12.46
C ASN A 60 -11.18 -7.42 -11.54
N LEU A 61 -10.23 -8.15 -12.13
CA LEU A 61 -9.23 -8.89 -11.38
C LEU A 61 -8.26 -7.93 -10.67
N ILE A 62 -7.74 -6.92 -11.38
CA ILE A 62 -6.91 -5.85 -10.80
C ILE A 62 -7.65 -5.13 -9.67
N LYS A 63 -8.96 -4.88 -9.84
CA LYS A 63 -9.79 -4.29 -8.78
C LYS A 63 -9.81 -5.15 -7.52
N LYS A 64 -10.13 -6.44 -7.65
CA LYS A 64 -10.20 -7.38 -6.51
C LYS A 64 -8.89 -7.42 -5.76
N CYS A 65 -7.77 -7.47 -6.48
CA CYS A 65 -6.44 -7.37 -5.91
C CYS A 65 -6.26 -6.12 -5.05
N ALA A 66 -6.57 -4.93 -5.58
CA ALA A 66 -6.45 -3.67 -4.84
C ALA A 66 -7.32 -3.63 -3.58
N VAL A 67 -8.54 -4.18 -3.65
CA VAL A 67 -9.46 -4.29 -2.50
C VAL A 67 -8.89 -5.19 -1.41
N GLU A 68 -8.39 -6.38 -1.77
CA GLU A 68 -7.81 -7.32 -0.80
C GLU A 68 -6.51 -6.79 -0.19
N MET A 69 -5.67 -6.10 -0.96
CA MET A 69 -4.51 -5.39 -0.42
C MET A 69 -4.92 -4.34 0.62
N ALA A 70 -5.92 -3.49 0.32
CA ALA A 70 -6.40 -2.48 1.25
C ALA A 70 -6.92 -3.09 2.56
N LYS A 71 -7.68 -4.20 2.47
CA LYS A 71 -8.13 -4.95 3.63
C LYS A 71 -6.97 -5.53 4.44
N ALA A 72 -5.94 -6.08 3.80
CA ALA A 72 -4.76 -6.62 4.47
C ALA A 72 -3.99 -5.55 5.26
N PHE A 73 -4.01 -4.30 4.80
CA PHE A 73 -3.45 -3.15 5.54
C PHE A 73 -4.41 -2.55 6.58
N GLY A 74 -5.63 -3.07 6.71
CA GLY A 74 -6.64 -2.58 7.65
C GLY A 74 -7.33 -1.27 7.23
N ASP A 75 -7.24 -0.87 5.97
CA ASP A 75 -7.89 0.33 5.44
C ASP A 75 -9.19 0.00 4.70
N SER A 76 -10.27 -0.17 5.46
CA SER A 76 -11.59 -0.49 4.91
C SER A 76 -12.17 0.62 4.03
N LYS A 77 -11.89 1.89 4.36
CA LYS A 77 -12.35 3.04 3.55
C LYS A 77 -11.69 3.03 2.18
N MET A 78 -10.41 2.67 2.11
CA MET A 78 -9.72 2.53 0.84
C MET A 78 -10.24 1.33 0.04
N ALA A 79 -10.54 0.21 0.71
CA ALA A 79 -11.16 -0.95 0.06
C ALA A 79 -12.51 -0.58 -0.60
N GLU A 80 -13.38 0.17 0.09
CA GLU A 80 -14.65 0.66 -0.48
C GLU A 80 -14.44 1.58 -1.69
N LYS A 81 -13.45 2.47 -1.63
CA LYS A 81 -13.09 3.34 -2.76
C LYS A 81 -12.67 2.51 -3.97
N PHE A 82 -11.82 1.51 -3.79
CA PHE A 82 -11.41 0.62 -4.88
C PHE A 82 -12.58 -0.18 -5.46
N GLU A 83 -13.49 -0.68 -4.62
CA GLU A 83 -14.67 -1.42 -5.08
C GLU A 83 -15.54 -0.54 -6.00
N SER A 84 -15.69 0.74 -5.67
CA SER A 84 -16.51 1.70 -6.42
C SER A 84 -15.98 2.04 -7.82
N VAL A 85 -14.71 1.78 -8.13
CA VAL A 85 -14.12 2.16 -9.43
C VAL A 85 -14.68 1.26 -10.54
N PRO A 86 -15.35 1.78 -11.59
CA PRO A 86 -15.88 0.92 -12.63
C PRO A 86 -14.74 0.45 -13.57
N LEU A 87 -14.44 -0.85 -13.54
CA LEU A 87 -13.39 -1.49 -14.33
C LEU A 87 -13.92 -2.67 -15.17
N SER A 88 -15.20 -2.61 -15.54
CA SER A 88 -15.75 -3.56 -16.51
C SER A 88 -15.04 -3.42 -17.86
N HIS A 89 -15.00 -4.50 -18.64
CA HIS A 89 -14.38 -4.49 -19.97
C HIS A 89 -14.92 -3.36 -20.85
N GLN A 90 -16.25 -3.17 -20.87
CA GLN A 90 -16.88 -2.09 -21.62
C GLN A 90 -16.48 -0.70 -21.10
N THR A 91 -16.37 -0.52 -19.78
CA THR A 91 -15.93 0.76 -19.20
C THR A 91 -14.50 1.09 -19.61
N ILE A 92 -13.62 0.09 -19.56
CA ILE A 92 -12.21 0.24 -19.93
C ILE A 92 -12.10 0.63 -21.41
N GLN A 93 -12.80 -0.08 -22.30
CA GLN A 93 -12.80 0.23 -23.72
C GLN A 93 -13.29 1.66 -24.00
N ARG A 94 -14.41 2.08 -23.41
CA ARG A 94 -14.92 3.45 -23.56
C ARG A 94 -13.91 4.50 -23.07
N ARG A 95 -13.24 4.25 -21.95
CA ARG A 95 -12.21 5.16 -21.42
C ARG A 95 -11.00 5.25 -22.33
N ILE A 96 -10.53 4.14 -22.89
CA ILE A 96 -9.42 4.12 -23.86
C ILE A 96 -9.75 4.99 -25.08
N VAL A 97 -10.96 4.86 -25.63
CA VAL A 97 -11.42 5.68 -26.76
C VAL A 97 -11.46 7.16 -26.38
N ALA A 98 -12.09 7.51 -25.26
CA ALA A 98 -12.17 8.89 -24.79
C ALA A 98 -10.78 9.51 -24.51
N MET A 99 -9.84 8.72 -24.00
CA MET A 99 -8.44 9.15 -23.83
C MET A 99 -7.77 9.42 -25.18
N GLY A 100 -7.99 8.56 -26.18
CA GLY A 100 -7.51 8.76 -27.54
C GLY A 100 -8.03 10.07 -28.15
N GLU A 101 -9.34 10.28 -28.09
CA GLU A 101 -9.99 11.51 -28.57
C GLU A 101 -9.46 12.77 -27.88
N GLN A 102 -9.21 12.70 -26.56
CA GLN A 102 -8.64 13.82 -25.82
C GLN A 102 -7.21 14.13 -26.26
N VAL A 103 -6.39 13.10 -26.46
CA VAL A 103 -5.02 13.24 -26.95
C VAL A 103 -5.03 13.86 -28.35
N GLU A 104 -5.85 13.34 -29.27
CA GLU A 104 -6.01 13.88 -30.63
C GLU A 104 -6.44 15.35 -30.62
N LYS A 105 -7.42 15.71 -29.80
CA LYS A 105 -7.86 17.11 -29.65
C LYS A 105 -6.75 18.03 -29.14
N SER A 106 -5.91 17.54 -28.23
CA SER A 106 -4.80 18.30 -27.66
C SER A 106 -3.63 18.50 -28.65
N THR A 107 -3.39 17.53 -29.54
CA THR A 107 -2.31 17.60 -30.53
C THR A 107 -2.73 18.28 -31.82
N CYS A 108 -4.02 18.26 -32.16
CA CYS A 108 -4.59 18.87 -33.38
C CYS A 108 -5.11 20.30 -33.16
N SER A 109 -4.84 20.91 -32.00
CA SER A 109 -5.16 22.31 -31.73
C SER A 109 -4.31 23.24 -32.64
N PRO A 110 -4.88 24.30 -33.26
CA PRO A 110 -4.19 25.15 -34.24
C PRO A 110 -2.94 25.91 -33.72
N SER A 111 -2.67 25.85 -32.43
CA SER A 111 -1.53 26.55 -31.79
C SER A 111 -0.16 25.94 -32.08
N ASN A 112 -0.09 24.76 -32.72
CA ASN A 112 1.17 24.15 -33.18
C ASN A 112 1.39 24.28 -34.70
N LEU A 113 0.54 25.05 -35.39
CA LEU A 113 0.65 25.32 -36.83
C LEU A 113 0.68 26.83 -37.06
N LEU A 114 1.81 27.47 -36.81
CA LEU A 114 2.23 28.72 -37.45
C LEU A 114 3.76 28.67 -37.63
N PRO A 115 4.28 29.26 -38.71
CA PRO A 115 5.41 28.76 -39.52
C PRO A 115 6.78 28.83 -38.87
#